data_AF-A0A375H1S2-F1
#
_entry.id   AF-A0A375H1S2-F1
#
_cell.length_a   1.000
_cell.length_b   1.000
_cell.length_c   1.000
_cell.angle_alpha   90.00
_cell.angle_beta   90.00
_cell.angle_gamma   90.00
#
_symmetry.space_group_name_H-M   'P 1'
#
loop_
_entity.id
_entity.type
_entity.pdbx_description
1 polymer ?
#
loop_
_entity_poly.entity_id
_entity_poly.type
_entity_poly.pdbx_seq_one_letter_code
_entity_poly.pdbx_strand_id
1 'polypeptide(L)'
;MLKTYRRIAVLAAFVPTFMMAQHAHAQDAEKTAAIKELLSVMQADQAVKGQAENWQQGAKQEAPLVLEQVLVENKTLSDKQKQAAVEKLKKNGAVQRIVDGAGTAFTTDGFRKDAIQAHYDAFGKYYTTQELKDLTTFLKSPTGQKFMANQGKATQEIWGSMMQKYGPQVGKSMRDAAEKEITAASK
;
A
#
# COMPACT_ATOMS: atom_id res chain seq x y z
N MET A 1 3.88 78.39 -15.19
CA MET A 1 3.46 77.46 -14.12
C MET A 1 2.28 76.64 -14.62
N LEU A 2 2.53 75.39 -15.02
CA LEU A 2 1.54 74.43 -15.53
C LEU A 2 0.97 73.62 -14.36
N LYS A 3 -0.35 73.43 -14.31
CA LYS A 3 -0.98 72.29 -13.61
C LYS A 3 -2.14 71.75 -14.45
N THR A 4 -1.84 70.78 -15.29
CA THR A 4 -2.82 70.00 -16.06
C THR A 4 -3.01 68.65 -15.36
N TYR A 5 -4.18 68.44 -14.76
CA TYR A 5 -4.53 67.16 -14.13
C TYR A 5 -4.88 66.12 -15.21
N ARG A 6 -4.02 65.11 -15.35
CA ARG A 6 -4.27 63.90 -16.15
C ARG A 6 -5.36 63.06 -15.49
N ARG A 7 -6.49 62.88 -16.16
CA ARG A 7 -7.48 61.85 -15.84
C ARG A 7 -6.95 60.50 -16.36
N ILE A 8 -6.63 59.60 -15.44
CA ILE A 8 -6.33 58.20 -15.74
C ILE A 8 -7.68 57.48 -15.87
N ALA A 9 -8.00 57.00 -17.05
CA ALA A 9 -9.10 56.06 -17.25
C ALA A 9 -8.66 54.67 -16.77
N VAL A 10 -9.22 54.22 -15.65
CA VAL A 10 -9.11 52.83 -15.21
C VAL A 10 -10.18 52.03 -15.95
N LEU A 11 -9.78 51.32 -17.00
CA LEU A 11 -10.60 50.29 -17.63
C LEU A 11 -10.64 49.08 -16.69
N ALA A 12 -11.77 48.91 -16.00
CA ALA A 12 -12.05 47.71 -15.22
C ALA A 12 -12.27 46.54 -16.19
N ALA A 13 -11.27 45.68 -16.34
CA ALA A 13 -11.43 44.38 -16.99
C ALA A 13 -12.22 43.45 -16.05
N PHE A 14 -13.54 43.37 -16.26
CA PHE A 14 -14.35 42.27 -15.74
C PHE A 14 -14.00 41.01 -16.53
N VAL A 15 -13.05 40.22 -16.04
CA VAL A 15 -12.81 38.87 -16.57
C VAL A 15 -13.96 37.98 -16.12
N PRO A 16 -14.69 37.29 -17.02
CA PRO A 16 -15.85 36.50 -16.66
C PRO A 16 -15.41 35.22 -15.93
N THR A 17 -15.67 35.16 -14.64
CA THR A 17 -15.42 34.02 -13.74
C THR A 17 -16.05 32.71 -14.22
N PHE A 18 -17.04 32.76 -15.11
CA PHE A 18 -17.67 31.56 -15.70
C PHE A 18 -16.75 30.74 -16.60
N MET A 19 -15.81 31.36 -17.35
CA MET A 19 -14.88 30.61 -18.20
C MET A 19 -13.82 29.86 -17.40
N MET A 20 -13.41 30.38 -16.25
CA MET A 20 -12.42 29.75 -15.37
C MET A 20 -12.97 28.47 -14.73
N ALA A 21 -14.24 28.47 -14.32
CA ALA A 21 -14.88 27.30 -13.71
C ALA A 21 -15.06 26.14 -14.71
N GLN A 22 -15.46 26.43 -15.95
CA GLN A 22 -15.57 25.39 -16.99
C GLN A 22 -14.20 24.79 -17.36
N HIS A 23 -13.14 25.60 -17.39
CA HIS A 23 -11.80 25.12 -17.71
C HIS A 23 -11.23 24.23 -16.58
N ALA A 24 -11.44 24.61 -15.32
CA ALA A 24 -11.04 23.80 -14.17
C ALA A 24 -11.77 22.43 -14.14
N HIS A 25 -13.09 22.42 -14.36
CA HIS A 25 -13.84 21.16 -14.41
C HIS A 25 -13.47 20.26 -15.59
N ALA A 26 -13.15 20.83 -16.76
CA ALA A 26 -12.69 20.06 -17.91
C ALA A 26 -11.31 19.43 -17.66
N GLN A 27 -10.40 20.17 -17.04
CA GLN A 27 -9.07 19.70 -16.69
C GLN A 27 -9.13 18.56 -15.65
N ASP A 28 -10.01 18.65 -14.66
CA ASP A 28 -10.22 17.58 -13.67
C ASP A 28 -10.76 16.30 -14.33
N ALA A 29 -11.77 16.42 -15.20
CA ALA A 29 -12.34 15.27 -15.91
C ALA A 29 -11.30 14.58 -16.82
N GLU A 30 -10.48 15.36 -17.52
CA GLU A 30 -9.40 14.82 -18.35
C GLU A 30 -8.34 14.09 -17.52
N LYS A 31 -7.99 14.65 -16.36
CA LYS A 31 -7.06 14.01 -15.43
C LYS A 31 -7.61 12.71 -14.89
N THR A 32 -8.87 12.67 -14.48
CA THR A 32 -9.54 11.44 -14.03
C THR A 32 -9.54 10.37 -15.13
N ALA A 33 -9.81 10.74 -16.37
CA ALA A 33 -9.76 9.80 -17.50
C ALA A 33 -8.35 9.25 -17.74
N ALA A 34 -7.32 10.11 -17.68
CA ALA A 34 -5.92 9.68 -17.83
C ALA A 34 -5.49 8.71 -16.73
N ILE A 35 -5.87 8.95 -15.47
CA ILE A 35 -5.60 8.01 -14.37
C ILE A 35 -6.32 6.69 -14.60
N LYS A 36 -7.61 6.71 -14.98
CA LYS A 36 -8.36 5.49 -15.26
C LYS A 36 -7.70 4.61 -16.31
N GLU A 37 -7.21 5.23 -17.38
CA GLU A 37 -6.51 4.53 -18.45
C GLU A 37 -5.19 3.92 -17.95
N LEU A 38 -4.40 4.69 -17.19
CA LEU A 38 -3.17 4.20 -16.58
C LEU A 38 -3.42 3.00 -15.67
N LEU A 39 -4.41 3.09 -14.77
CA LEU A 39 -4.77 2.00 -13.86
C LEU A 39 -5.23 0.74 -14.60
N SER A 40 -5.93 0.90 -15.73
CA SER A 40 -6.30 -0.22 -16.59
C SER A 40 -5.07 -0.89 -17.20
N VAL A 41 -4.09 -0.12 -17.69
CA VAL A 41 -2.85 -0.68 -18.27
C VAL A 41 -2.01 -1.38 -17.22
N MET A 42 -1.96 -0.83 -16.00
CA MET A 42 -1.27 -1.43 -14.84
C MET A 42 -2.00 -2.62 -14.24
N GLN A 43 -3.22 -2.93 -14.70
CA GLN A 43 -4.08 -3.99 -14.14
C GLN A 43 -4.32 -3.79 -12.62
N ALA A 44 -4.57 -2.54 -12.20
CA ALA A 44 -4.69 -2.16 -10.79
C ALA A 44 -5.74 -2.99 -10.03
N ASP A 45 -6.86 -3.33 -10.66
CA ASP A 45 -7.89 -4.19 -10.05
C ASP A 45 -7.36 -5.58 -9.69
N GLN A 46 -6.56 -6.18 -10.57
CA GLN A 46 -5.94 -7.49 -10.32
C GLN A 46 -4.84 -7.38 -9.25
N ALA A 47 -4.06 -6.30 -9.27
CA ALA A 47 -3.05 -6.04 -8.24
C ALA A 47 -3.68 -5.86 -6.85
N VAL A 48 -4.76 -5.06 -6.76
CA VAL A 48 -5.53 -4.87 -5.51
C VAL A 48 -6.10 -6.20 -5.02
N LYS A 49 -6.67 -7.02 -5.92
CA LYS A 49 -7.17 -8.35 -5.56
C LYS A 49 -6.06 -9.26 -5.02
N GLY A 50 -4.94 -9.36 -5.72
CA GLY A 50 -3.81 -10.18 -5.28
C GLY A 50 -3.24 -9.70 -3.93
N GLN A 51 -3.18 -8.39 -3.71
CA GLN A 51 -2.74 -7.83 -2.44
C GLN A 51 -3.73 -8.14 -1.30
N ALA A 52 -5.03 -8.02 -1.56
CA ALA A 52 -6.08 -8.36 -0.59
C ALA A 52 -6.01 -9.83 -0.18
N GLU A 53 -5.81 -10.74 -1.14
CA GLU A 53 -5.63 -12.17 -0.90
C GLU A 53 -4.40 -12.44 -0.05
N ASN A 54 -3.27 -11.79 -0.35
CA ASN A 54 -2.04 -11.91 0.44
C ASN A 54 -2.24 -11.42 1.88
N TRP A 55 -2.90 -10.27 2.08
CA TRP A 55 -3.21 -9.76 3.41
C TRP A 55 -4.19 -10.63 4.18
N GLN A 56 -5.19 -11.17 3.50
CA GLN A 56 -6.09 -12.15 4.11
C GLN A 56 -5.31 -13.38 4.56
N GLN A 57 -4.44 -13.94 3.72
CA GLN A 57 -3.61 -15.09 4.09
C GLN A 57 -2.68 -14.78 5.27
N GLY A 58 -2.06 -13.59 5.30
CA GLY A 58 -1.29 -13.13 6.45
C GLY A 58 -2.12 -13.08 7.73
N ALA A 59 -3.31 -12.48 7.67
CA ALA A 59 -4.23 -12.43 8.81
C ALA A 59 -4.64 -13.83 9.30
N LYS A 60 -4.82 -14.79 8.38
CA LYS A 60 -5.09 -16.20 8.72
C LYS A 60 -3.93 -16.87 9.45
N GLN A 61 -2.70 -16.56 9.07
CA GLN A 61 -1.49 -17.08 9.72
C GLN A 61 -1.28 -16.48 11.11
N GLU A 62 -1.63 -15.20 11.30
CA GLU A 62 -1.50 -14.50 12.59
C GLU A 62 -2.64 -14.82 13.56
N ALA A 63 -3.82 -15.19 13.06
CA ALA A 63 -5.01 -15.43 13.88
C ALA A 63 -4.81 -16.38 15.10
N PRO A 64 -4.09 -17.51 14.98
CA PRO A 64 -3.81 -18.37 16.14
C PRO A 64 -2.94 -17.67 17.20
N LEU A 65 -1.97 -16.86 16.78
CA LEU A 65 -1.08 -16.12 17.70
C LEU A 65 -1.86 -15.03 18.44
N VAL A 66 -2.74 -14.32 17.74
CA VAL A 66 -3.61 -13.31 18.36
C VAL A 66 -4.55 -13.97 19.38
N LEU A 67 -5.13 -15.13 19.04
CA LEU A 67 -5.96 -15.89 19.97
C LEU A 67 -5.19 -16.32 21.23
N GLU A 68 -3.96 -16.80 21.07
CA GLU A 68 -3.08 -17.15 22.18
C GLU A 68 -2.77 -15.93 23.05
N GLN A 69 -2.39 -14.80 22.44
CA GLN A 69 -2.11 -13.55 23.15
C GLN A 69 -3.33 -13.09 23.97
N VAL A 70 -4.52 -13.06 23.36
CA VAL A 70 -5.77 -12.69 24.05
C VAL A 70 -6.05 -13.62 25.24
N LEU A 71 -5.76 -14.92 25.11
CA LEU A 71 -5.93 -15.87 26.20
C LEU A 71 -4.92 -15.65 27.33
N VAL A 72 -3.66 -15.37 27.00
CA VAL A 72 -2.59 -15.08 27.97
C VAL A 72 -2.89 -13.80 28.74
N GLU A 73 -3.29 -12.74 28.05
CA GLU A 73 -3.59 -11.42 28.61
C GLU A 73 -4.93 -11.40 29.37
N ASN A 74 -5.75 -12.44 29.24
CA ASN A 74 -7.02 -12.52 29.93
C ASN A 74 -6.84 -12.50 31.46
N LYS A 75 -7.32 -11.44 32.10
CA LYS A 75 -7.23 -11.23 33.56
C LYS A 75 -8.37 -11.89 34.35
N THR A 76 -9.37 -12.44 33.66
CA THR A 76 -10.56 -13.04 34.28
C THR A 76 -10.42 -14.53 34.56
N LEU A 77 -9.57 -15.22 33.79
CA LEU A 77 -9.31 -16.65 33.91
C LEU A 77 -8.02 -16.89 34.68
N SER A 78 -8.04 -17.82 35.62
CA SER A 78 -6.83 -18.41 36.21
C SER A 78 -6.04 -19.23 35.18
N ASP A 79 -4.78 -19.52 35.46
CA ASP A 79 -3.91 -20.29 34.53
C ASP A 79 -4.48 -21.68 34.21
N LYS A 80 -5.05 -22.36 35.22
CA LYS A 80 -5.72 -23.65 35.02
C LYS A 80 -6.93 -23.53 34.08
N GLN A 81 -7.69 -22.43 34.18
CA GLN A 81 -8.82 -22.17 33.30
C GLN A 81 -8.37 -21.80 31.89
N LYS A 82 -7.27 -21.04 31.73
CA LYS A 82 -6.67 -20.74 30.43
C LYS A 82 -6.23 -22.03 29.73
N GLN A 83 -5.54 -22.92 30.44
CA GLN A 83 -5.09 -24.20 29.88
C GLN A 83 -6.26 -25.08 29.43
N ALA A 84 -7.33 -25.16 30.24
CA ALA A 84 -8.55 -25.86 29.85
C ALA A 84 -9.28 -25.20 28.66
N ALA A 85 -9.22 -23.86 28.55
CA ALA A 85 -9.80 -23.11 27.44
C ALA A 85 -9.12 -23.42 26.10
N VAL A 86 -7.79 -23.60 26.07
CA VAL A 86 -7.06 -24.00 24.85
C VAL A 86 -7.67 -25.26 24.24
N GLU A 87 -7.81 -26.32 25.04
CA GLU A 87 -8.35 -27.60 24.56
C GLU A 87 -9.82 -27.50 24.17
N LYS A 88 -10.61 -26.69 24.88
CA LYS A 88 -12.01 -26.44 24.53
C LYS A 88 -12.15 -25.68 23.21
N LEU A 89 -11.32 -24.66 22.98
CA LEU A 89 -11.31 -23.84 21.76
C LEU A 89 -10.87 -24.64 20.53
N LYS A 90 -9.92 -25.57 20.69
CA LYS A 90 -9.54 -26.50 19.63
C LYS A 90 -10.69 -27.46 19.30
N LYS A 91 -11.26 -28.12 20.32
CA LYS A 91 -12.31 -29.15 20.14
C LYS A 91 -13.62 -28.61 19.58
N ASN A 92 -14.00 -27.37 19.91
CA ASN A 92 -15.25 -26.78 19.45
C ASN A 92 -15.14 -26.05 18.09
N GLY A 93 -13.97 -26.13 17.44
CA GLY A 93 -13.70 -25.49 16.15
C GLY A 93 -13.57 -23.97 16.21
N ALA A 94 -13.45 -23.36 17.39
CA ALA A 94 -13.31 -21.89 17.51
C ALA A 94 -12.02 -21.40 16.85
N VAL A 95 -10.91 -22.14 16.99
CA VAL A 95 -9.64 -21.81 16.33
C VAL A 95 -9.85 -21.71 14.81
N GLN A 96 -10.48 -22.73 14.21
CA GLN A 96 -10.74 -22.73 12.77
C GLN A 96 -11.67 -21.60 12.34
N ARG A 97 -12.76 -21.35 13.07
CA ARG A 97 -13.68 -20.23 12.76
C ARG A 97 -12.98 -18.86 12.81
N ILE A 98 -12.08 -18.65 13.77
CA ILE A 98 -11.32 -17.40 13.88
C ILE A 98 -10.37 -17.27 12.68
N VAL A 99 -9.66 -18.35 12.32
CA VAL A 99 -8.80 -18.38 11.14
C VAL A 99 -9.63 -18.10 9.87
N ASP A 100 -10.77 -18.76 9.68
CA ASP A 100 -11.59 -18.60 8.48
C ASP A 100 -12.16 -17.17 8.36
N GLY A 101 -12.51 -16.55 9.50
CA GLY A 101 -13.00 -15.17 9.56
C GLY A 101 -11.91 -14.10 9.46
N ALA A 102 -10.63 -14.47 9.64
CA ALA A 102 -9.53 -13.52 9.62
C ALA A 102 -9.36 -12.88 8.23
N GLY A 103 -9.16 -11.56 8.22
CA GLY A 103 -8.90 -10.79 7.01
C GLY A 103 -10.08 -10.65 6.04
N THR A 104 -11.30 -11.05 6.44
CA THR A 104 -12.51 -10.90 5.60
C THR A 104 -12.84 -9.45 5.23
N ALA A 105 -12.38 -8.47 6.02
CA ALA A 105 -12.50 -7.05 5.67
C ALA A 105 -11.82 -6.73 4.32
N PHE A 106 -10.71 -7.40 3.99
CA PHE A 106 -9.98 -7.20 2.73
C PHE A 106 -10.70 -7.79 1.52
N THR A 107 -11.68 -8.68 1.71
CA THR A 107 -12.41 -9.33 0.61
C THR A 107 -13.67 -8.57 0.21
N THR A 108 -13.90 -7.39 0.77
CA THR A 108 -15.15 -6.63 0.54
C THR A 108 -15.06 -5.73 -0.69
N ASP A 109 -16.21 -5.47 -1.31
CA ASP A 109 -16.32 -4.45 -2.37
C ASP A 109 -15.95 -3.06 -1.87
N GLY A 110 -16.21 -2.77 -0.59
CA GLY A 110 -15.81 -1.52 0.06
C GLY A 110 -14.29 -1.35 0.03
N PHE A 111 -13.56 -2.34 0.52
CA PHE A 111 -12.09 -2.35 0.47
C PHE A 111 -11.57 -2.15 -0.96
N ARG A 112 -12.14 -2.87 -1.94
CA ARG A 112 -11.74 -2.71 -3.35
C ARG A 112 -11.95 -1.28 -3.86
N LYS A 113 -13.11 -0.68 -3.56
CA LYS A 113 -13.41 0.71 -3.95
C LYS A 113 -12.45 1.70 -3.31
N ASP A 114 -12.20 1.55 -2.01
CA ASP A 114 -11.29 2.43 -1.27
C ASP A 114 -9.85 2.31 -1.78
N ALA A 115 -9.40 1.08 -2.06
CA ALA A 115 -8.08 0.84 -2.63
C ALA A 115 -7.92 1.46 -4.03
N ILE A 116 -8.94 1.36 -4.89
CA ILE A 116 -8.93 2.00 -6.21
C ILE A 116 -8.98 3.53 -6.06
N GLN A 117 -9.81 4.07 -5.18
CA GLN A 117 -9.86 5.51 -4.91
C GLN A 117 -8.50 6.04 -4.43
N ALA A 118 -7.81 5.31 -3.56
CA ALA A 118 -6.47 5.66 -3.11
C ALA A 118 -5.46 5.75 -4.27
N HIS A 119 -5.62 4.93 -5.33
CA HIS A 119 -4.82 5.08 -6.54
C HIS A 119 -5.16 6.39 -7.26
N TYR A 120 -6.45 6.72 -7.43
CA TYR A 120 -6.85 7.99 -8.04
C TYR A 120 -6.29 9.19 -7.29
N ASP A 121 -6.35 9.17 -5.96
CA ASP A 121 -5.85 10.26 -5.13
C ASP A 121 -4.33 10.39 -5.24
N ALA A 122 -3.59 9.27 -5.19
CA ALA A 122 -2.14 9.28 -5.30
C ALA A 122 -1.68 9.75 -6.68
N PHE A 123 -2.20 9.18 -7.76
CA PHE A 123 -1.83 9.57 -9.13
C PHE A 123 -2.28 11.00 -9.44
N GLY A 124 -3.44 11.41 -8.95
CA GLY A 124 -3.96 12.77 -9.06
C GLY A 124 -3.11 13.79 -8.32
N LYS A 125 -2.45 13.41 -7.22
CA LYS A 125 -1.58 14.28 -6.43
C LYS A 125 -0.17 14.41 -7.01
N TYR A 126 0.43 13.32 -7.47
CA TYR A 126 1.86 13.29 -7.79
C TYR A 126 2.20 13.45 -9.26
N TYR A 127 1.22 13.35 -10.16
CA TYR A 127 1.45 13.47 -11.60
C TYR A 127 0.53 14.51 -12.24
N THR A 128 1.03 15.17 -13.27
CA THR A 128 0.24 15.98 -14.20
C THR A 128 -0.52 15.09 -15.18
N THR A 129 -1.54 15.65 -15.82
CA THR A 129 -2.31 14.92 -16.85
C THR A 129 -1.43 14.44 -18.00
N GLN A 130 -0.43 15.23 -18.40
CA GLN A 130 0.48 14.84 -19.48
C GLN A 130 1.40 13.69 -19.07
N GLU A 131 1.99 13.73 -17.87
CA GLU A 131 2.84 12.64 -17.38
C GLU A 131 2.06 11.33 -17.26
N LEU A 132 0.79 11.37 -16.84
CA LEU A 132 -0.07 10.20 -16.81
C LEU A 132 -0.28 9.58 -18.20
N LYS A 133 -0.45 10.41 -19.24
CA LYS A 133 -0.56 9.97 -20.64
C LYS A 133 0.76 9.40 -21.17
N ASP A 134 1.88 10.03 -20.82
CA ASP A 134 3.21 9.57 -21.23
C ASP A 134 3.54 8.21 -20.60
N LEU A 135 3.26 8.05 -19.31
CA LEU A 135 3.37 6.77 -18.60
C LEU A 135 2.48 5.71 -19.24
N THR A 136 1.22 6.04 -19.53
CA THR A 136 0.28 5.13 -20.19
C THR A 136 0.81 4.69 -21.56
N THR A 137 1.33 5.62 -22.35
CA THR A 137 1.91 5.34 -23.68
C THR A 137 3.11 4.41 -23.56
N PHE A 138 4.01 4.68 -22.63
CA PHE A 138 5.16 3.81 -22.36
C PHE A 138 4.69 2.40 -21.96
N LEU A 139 3.81 2.29 -20.97
CA LEU A 139 3.36 1.01 -20.43
C LEU A 139 2.55 0.19 -21.46
N LYS A 140 1.89 0.81 -22.44
CA LYS A 140 1.25 0.12 -23.57
C LYS A 140 2.24 -0.44 -24.59
N SER A 141 3.46 0.09 -24.67
CA SER A 141 4.47 -0.40 -25.62
C SER A 141 4.93 -1.83 -25.27
N PRO A 142 5.45 -2.61 -26.24
CA PRO A 142 6.02 -3.94 -25.96
C PRO A 142 7.11 -3.91 -24.88
N THR A 143 7.95 -2.86 -24.89
CA THR A 143 8.99 -2.65 -23.89
C THR A 143 8.39 -2.33 -22.52
N GLY A 144 7.36 -1.50 -22.45
CA GLY A 144 6.66 -1.19 -21.19
C GLY A 144 5.99 -2.41 -20.56
N GLN A 145 5.30 -3.22 -21.38
CA GLN A 145 4.73 -4.49 -20.91
C GLN A 145 5.81 -5.46 -20.41
N LYS A 146 6.93 -5.57 -21.15
CA LYS A 146 8.07 -6.38 -20.72
C LYS A 146 8.71 -5.84 -19.44
N PHE A 147 8.77 -4.52 -19.27
CA PHE A 147 9.24 -3.87 -18.05
C PHE A 147 8.35 -4.23 -16.87
N MET A 148 7.03 -4.07 -16.95
CA MET A 148 6.11 -4.43 -15.87
C MET A 148 6.24 -5.90 -15.45
N ALA A 149 6.38 -6.81 -16.42
CA ALA A 149 6.47 -8.25 -16.15
C ALA A 149 7.80 -8.69 -15.50
N ASN A 150 8.87 -7.91 -15.64
CA ASN A 150 10.22 -8.33 -15.25
C ASN A 150 10.90 -7.43 -14.22
N GLN A 151 10.42 -6.21 -13.98
CA GLN A 151 11.03 -5.29 -13.02
C GLN A 151 11.13 -5.93 -11.63
N GLY A 152 10.03 -6.50 -11.12
CA GLY A 152 10.03 -7.17 -9.82
C GLY A 152 10.98 -8.38 -9.76
N LYS A 153 11.06 -9.17 -10.84
CA LYS A 153 11.96 -10.34 -10.93
C LYS A 153 13.43 -9.92 -10.90
N ALA A 154 13.78 -8.89 -11.67
CA ALA A 154 15.12 -8.33 -11.68
C ALA A 154 15.51 -7.79 -10.29
N THR A 155 14.60 -7.07 -9.62
CA THR A 155 14.82 -6.60 -8.25
C THR A 155 15.01 -7.76 -7.27
N GLN A 156 14.21 -8.81 -7.36
CA GLN A 156 14.36 -10.02 -6.54
C GLN A 156 15.71 -10.71 -6.77
N GLU A 157 16.16 -10.83 -8.02
CA GLU A 157 17.44 -11.44 -8.37
C GLU A 157 18.63 -10.65 -7.82
N ILE A 158 18.60 -9.32 -7.96
CA ILE A 158 19.62 -8.42 -7.41
C ILE A 158 19.75 -8.61 -5.90
N TRP A 159 18.64 -8.55 -5.16
CA TRP A 159 18.67 -8.71 -3.70
C TRP A 159 19.00 -10.13 -3.27
N GLY A 160 18.52 -11.14 -3.99
CA GLY A 160 18.86 -12.53 -3.76
C GLY A 160 20.37 -12.78 -3.88
N SER A 161 21.00 -12.23 -4.92
CA SER A 161 22.46 -12.31 -5.12
C SER A 161 23.23 -11.61 -3.99
N MET A 162 22.78 -10.42 -3.56
CA MET A 162 23.38 -9.73 -2.43
C MET A 162 23.26 -10.52 -1.13
N MET A 163 22.09 -11.13 -0.86
CA MET A 163 21.90 -11.99 0.31
C MET A 163 22.76 -13.25 0.26
N GLN A 164 22.92 -13.88 -0.89
CA GLN A 164 23.82 -15.03 -1.05
C GLN A 164 25.28 -14.65 -0.74
N LYS A 165 25.72 -13.47 -1.18
CA LYS A 165 27.09 -12.99 -1.00
C LYS A 165 27.40 -12.52 0.44
N TYR A 166 26.47 -11.78 1.05
CA TYR A 166 26.69 -11.13 2.34
C TYR A 166 26.05 -11.87 3.53
N GLY A 167 25.01 -12.67 3.29
CA GLY A 167 24.31 -13.44 4.32
C GLY A 167 25.23 -14.31 5.19
N PRO A 168 26.18 -15.08 4.62
CA PRO A 168 27.13 -15.87 5.42
C PRO A 168 28.01 -15.02 6.34
N GLN A 169 28.41 -13.82 5.89
CA GLN A 169 29.27 -12.91 6.66
C GLN A 169 28.50 -12.32 7.84
N VAL A 170 27.27 -11.87 7.61
CA VAL A 170 26.38 -11.39 8.66
C VAL A 170 26.09 -12.51 9.67
N GLY A 171 25.78 -13.72 9.18
CA GLY A 171 25.56 -14.89 10.02
C GLY A 171 26.77 -15.29 10.87
N LYS A 172 27.99 -15.12 10.35
CA LYS A 172 29.22 -15.31 11.12
C LYS A 172 29.35 -14.23 12.20
N SER A 173 29.24 -12.95 11.83
CA SER A 173 29.36 -11.84 12.79
C SER A 173 28.35 -11.91 13.92
N MET A 174 27.11 -12.34 13.66
CA MET A 174 26.09 -12.54 14.70
C MET A 174 26.45 -13.68 15.66
N ARG A 175 26.99 -14.79 15.13
CA ARG A 175 27.47 -15.90 15.97
C ARG A 175 28.64 -15.48 16.84
N ASP A 176 29.65 -14.83 16.26
CA ASP A 176 30.83 -14.35 16.98
C ASP A 176 30.42 -13.39 18.12
N ALA A 177 29.44 -12.52 17.89
CA ALA A 177 28.89 -11.63 18.91
C ALA A 177 28.14 -12.39 20.01
N ALA A 178 27.29 -13.35 19.65
CA ALA A 178 26.54 -14.15 20.63
C ALA A 178 27.47 -14.99 21.52
N GLU A 179 28.50 -15.61 20.94
CA GLU A 179 29.51 -16.37 21.69
C GLU A 179 30.26 -15.49 22.69
N LYS A 180 30.57 -14.25 22.32
CA LYS A 180 31.21 -13.28 23.20
C LYS A 180 30.33 -12.93 24.40
N GLU A 181 29.04 -12.65 24.17
CA GLU A 181 28.08 -12.35 25.25
C GLU A 181 27.86 -13.54 26.19
N ILE A 182 27.72 -14.76 25.64
CA ILE A 182 27.60 -15.99 26.45
C ILE A 182 28.84 -16.19 27.32
N THR A 183 30.03 -15.99 26.74
CA THR A 183 31.29 -16.10 27.47
C THR A 183 31.39 -15.06 28.58
N ALA A 184 30.93 -13.83 28.33
CA ALA A 184 30.91 -12.77 29.33
C ALA A 184 29.94 -13.07 30.48
N ALA A 185 28.76 -13.64 30.19
CA ALA A 185 27.76 -14.00 31.20
C ALA A 185 28.14 -15.25 32.04
N SER A 186 29.11 -16.03 31.57
CA SER A 186 29.60 -17.24 32.26
C SER A 186 30.78 -16.98 33.21
N LYS A 187 31.19 -15.72 33.39
CA LYS A 187 32.22 -15.28 34.33
C LYS A 187 31.59 -14.61 35.54
#